data_AF-A0A8T3RIE7-F1
#
_entry.id   AF-A0A8T3RIE7-F1
#
_cell.length_a   1.000
_cell.length_b   1.000
_cell.length_c   1.000
_cell.angle_alpha   90.00
_cell.angle_beta   90.00
_cell.angle_gamma   90.00
#
_symmetry.space_group_name_H-M   'P 1'
#
loop_
_entity.id
_entity.type
_entity.pdbx_description
1 polymer ?
#
loop_
_entity_poly.entity_id
_entity_poly.type
_entity_poly.pdbx_seq_one_letter_code
_entity_poly.pdbx_strand_id
1 'polypeptide(L)'
;YWLGATSPRMQIELVAYTQEEGQHFRTQRMGSFVHARSLKQQGVPVRVMFSLEMLGFFSDAANSQRYPHPLMKLFYPTQGNFIAVVGKLNQPMVVRRVKAAMQAASLLPVYSINAPRSVPGIDFSDHRNYWGVGYDAVMITDTAFYRNPNYHTPRDTAETLDYQRMAGVMQGVCAAVLALAQ
;
A
#
# COMPACT_ATOMS: atom_id res chain seq x y z
N TYR A 1 5.45 -0.78 -20.76
CA TYR A 1 4.45 0.30 -20.56
C TYR A 1 3.07 -0.31 -20.38
N TRP A 2 2.53 -0.28 -19.16
CA TRP A 2 1.43 -1.17 -18.77
C TRP A 2 0.06 -0.49 -18.77
N LEU A 3 -0.07 0.71 -18.18
CA LEU A 3 -1.33 1.47 -18.23
C LEU A 3 -1.56 2.17 -19.58
N GLY A 4 -0.51 2.71 -20.20
CA GLY A 4 -0.61 3.46 -21.47
C GLY A 4 -0.95 2.61 -22.70
N ALA A 5 -0.93 1.28 -22.58
CA ALA A 5 -1.33 0.35 -23.64
C ALA A 5 -2.76 -0.18 -23.45
N THR A 6 -3.48 0.31 -22.42
CA THR A 6 -4.83 -0.15 -22.08
C THR A 6 -5.79 1.04 -22.06
N SER A 7 -7.03 0.80 -22.45
CA SER A 7 -8.13 1.78 -22.35
C SER A 7 -9.06 1.38 -21.21
N PRO A 8 -8.73 1.72 -19.94
CA PRO A 8 -9.58 1.40 -18.80
C PRO A 8 -10.95 2.10 -18.95
N ARG A 9 -12.01 1.46 -18.46
CA ARG A 9 -13.38 2.04 -18.50
C ARG A 9 -13.58 3.14 -17.46
N MET A 10 -12.65 3.24 -16.52
CA MET A 10 -12.62 4.27 -15.49
C MET A 10 -11.37 5.12 -15.62
N GLN A 11 -11.50 6.39 -15.25
CA GLN A 11 -10.35 7.27 -15.08
C GLN A 11 -9.43 6.73 -13.98
N ILE A 12 -8.14 6.71 -14.27
CA ILE A 12 -7.09 6.39 -13.30
C ILE A 12 -6.33 7.69 -13.04
N GLU A 13 -6.22 8.06 -11.76
CA GLU A 13 -5.44 9.21 -11.33
C GLU A 13 -4.17 8.74 -10.65
N LEU A 14 -3.02 9.22 -11.11
CA LEU A 14 -1.71 8.99 -10.49
C LEU A 14 -1.32 10.27 -9.76
N VAL A 15 -1.08 10.16 -8.45
CA VAL A 15 -0.86 11.32 -7.60
C VAL A 15 0.37 11.10 -6.73
N ALA A 16 1.24 12.11 -6.63
CA ALA A 16 2.35 12.16 -5.70
C ALA A 16 2.01 13.18 -4.60
N TYR A 17 1.81 12.72 -3.37
CA TYR A 17 1.42 13.58 -2.26
C TYR A 17 2.63 14.26 -1.60
N THR A 18 2.39 15.45 -1.07
CA THR A 18 3.35 16.19 -0.24
C THR A 18 2.92 16.14 1.22
N GLN A 19 3.88 16.38 2.13
CA GLN A 19 3.63 16.54 3.58
C GLN A 19 2.99 15.31 4.24
N GLU A 20 3.33 14.11 3.78
CA GLU A 20 2.94 12.86 4.46
C GLU A 20 3.58 12.79 5.85
N GLU A 21 4.87 13.14 5.93
CA GLU A 21 5.72 12.89 7.09
C GLU A 21 5.75 14.01 8.15
N GLY A 22 6.34 13.69 9.31
CA GLY A 22 6.75 14.66 10.34
C GLY A 22 5.59 15.42 10.99
N GLN A 23 5.73 16.74 11.17
CA GLN A 23 4.73 17.58 11.85
C GLN A 23 3.38 17.67 11.12
N HIS A 24 3.34 17.28 9.85
CA HIS A 24 2.12 17.30 9.04
C HIS A 24 1.41 15.95 9.04
N PHE A 25 2.09 14.86 9.40
CA PHE A 25 1.50 13.54 9.49
C PHE A 25 0.27 13.56 10.38
N ARG A 26 -0.80 12.97 9.88
CA ARG A 26 -2.14 12.92 10.46
C ARG A 26 -2.89 14.25 10.61
N THR A 27 -2.45 15.32 9.95
CA THR A 27 -3.14 16.62 9.97
C THR A 27 -3.91 16.88 8.69
N GLN A 28 -4.71 17.96 8.68
CA GLN A 28 -5.39 18.42 7.47
C GLN A 28 -4.45 19.06 6.43
N ARG A 29 -3.15 19.17 6.74
CA ARG A 29 -2.13 19.75 5.84
C ARG A 29 -1.49 18.71 4.91
N MET A 30 -1.73 17.42 5.13
CA MET A 30 -1.27 16.37 4.21
C MET A 30 -1.92 16.57 2.83
N GLY A 31 -1.13 16.45 1.76
CA GLY A 31 -1.63 16.57 0.39
C GLY A 31 -2.78 15.59 0.11
N SER A 32 -2.69 14.36 0.62
CA SER A 32 -3.73 13.34 0.49
C SER A 32 -5.02 13.69 1.23
N PHE A 33 -4.95 14.42 2.35
CA PHE A 33 -6.14 14.92 3.03
C PHE A 33 -6.86 15.97 2.18
N VAL A 34 -6.11 16.95 1.69
CA VAL A 34 -6.66 18.02 0.82
C VAL A 34 -7.29 17.40 -0.42
N HIS A 35 -6.61 16.44 -1.05
CA HIS A 35 -7.11 15.76 -2.24
C HIS A 35 -8.37 14.95 -1.96
N ALA A 36 -8.35 14.05 -0.96
CA ALA A 36 -9.49 13.21 -0.62
C ALA A 36 -10.73 14.05 -0.24
N ARG A 37 -10.53 15.16 0.48
CA ARG A 37 -11.61 16.10 0.81
C ARG A 37 -12.18 16.79 -0.43
N SER A 38 -11.32 17.24 -1.35
CA SER A 38 -11.74 17.87 -2.61
C SER A 38 -12.61 16.93 -3.45
N LEU A 39 -12.16 15.68 -3.64
CA LEU A 39 -12.95 14.64 -4.34
C LEU A 39 -14.32 14.44 -3.69
N LYS A 40 -14.36 14.40 -2.35
CA LYS A 40 -15.60 14.23 -1.60
C LYS A 40 -16.55 15.42 -1.76
N GLN A 41 -16.04 16.64 -1.73
CA GLN A 41 -16.82 17.87 -1.92
C GLN A 41 -17.39 17.99 -3.33
N GLN A 42 -16.65 17.51 -4.34
CA GLN A 42 -17.09 17.48 -5.73
C GLN A 42 -18.02 16.29 -6.04
N GLY A 43 -18.28 15.40 -5.07
CA GLY A 43 -19.11 14.22 -5.27
C GLY A 43 -18.48 13.16 -6.18
N VAL A 44 -17.15 13.15 -6.32
CA VAL A 44 -16.46 12.20 -7.20
C VAL A 44 -16.57 10.78 -6.64
N PRO A 45 -17.11 9.81 -7.40
CA PRO A 45 -17.21 8.42 -6.95
C PRO A 45 -15.86 7.70 -7.12
N VAL A 46 -15.04 7.71 -6.07
CA VAL A 46 -13.78 6.95 -6.04
C VAL A 46 -14.07 5.48 -5.75
N ARG A 47 -13.71 4.58 -6.66
CA ARG A 47 -13.87 3.13 -6.48
C ARG A 47 -12.95 2.58 -5.40
N VAL A 48 -11.66 2.93 -5.47
CA VAL A 48 -10.65 2.58 -4.47
C VAL A 48 -9.43 3.47 -4.68
N MET A 49 -8.78 3.87 -3.60
CA MET A 49 -7.45 4.50 -3.64
C MET A 49 -6.37 3.46 -3.28
N PHE A 50 -5.23 3.51 -3.96
CA PHE A 50 -4.05 2.69 -3.64
C PHE A 50 -2.96 3.61 -3.08
N SER A 51 -2.59 3.40 -1.82
CA SER A 51 -1.40 4.01 -1.22
C SER A 51 -0.22 3.08 -1.46
N LEU A 52 0.86 3.62 -2.02
CA LEU A 52 2.09 2.89 -2.26
C LEU A 52 3.12 3.37 -1.23
N GLU A 53 3.37 2.56 -0.20
CA GLU A 53 4.15 2.97 0.97
C GLU A 53 5.27 1.97 1.22
N MET A 54 6.50 2.35 0.87
CA MET A 54 7.71 1.49 0.89
C MET A 54 7.50 0.17 0.12
N LEU A 55 8.18 0.00 -1.02
CA LEU A 55 7.92 -1.14 -1.92
C LEU A 55 9.15 -1.98 -2.26
N GLY A 56 10.33 -1.60 -1.76
CA GLY A 56 11.60 -2.01 -2.35
C GLY A 56 12.52 -2.77 -1.41
N PHE A 57 12.28 -2.79 -0.10
CA PHE A 57 13.17 -3.47 0.84
C PHE A 57 12.71 -4.91 1.07
N PHE A 58 13.53 -5.88 0.65
CA PHE A 58 13.25 -7.31 0.77
C PHE A 58 14.41 -8.05 1.43
N SER A 59 14.08 -9.12 2.15
CA SER A 59 15.08 -10.01 2.74
C SER A 59 14.56 -11.44 2.82
N ASP A 60 15.35 -12.38 2.29
CA ASP A 60 15.10 -13.82 2.38
C ASP A 60 15.65 -14.43 3.69
N ALA A 61 16.35 -13.65 4.51
CA ALA A 61 16.87 -14.13 5.79
C ALA A 61 15.73 -14.51 6.75
N ALA A 62 15.93 -15.61 7.47
CA ALA A 62 14.99 -16.04 8.50
C ALA A 62 14.81 -14.94 9.57
N ASN A 63 13.56 -14.73 10.00
CA ASN A 63 13.18 -13.72 11.00
C ASN A 63 13.46 -12.24 10.60
N SER A 64 13.69 -11.95 9.33
CA SER A 64 13.86 -10.58 8.85
C SER A 64 12.55 -9.77 8.83
N GLN A 65 11.41 -10.41 9.03
CA GLN A 65 10.12 -9.75 9.16
C GLN A 65 9.68 -9.66 10.62
N ARG A 66 9.38 -8.43 11.08
CA ARG A 66 8.80 -8.16 12.39
C ARG A 66 7.31 -7.81 12.24
N TYR A 67 6.59 -7.84 13.36
CA TYR A 67 5.15 -7.57 13.41
C TYR A 67 4.82 -6.83 14.71
N PRO A 68 3.71 -6.07 14.76
CA PRO A 68 3.29 -5.40 15.99
C PRO A 68 2.98 -6.38 17.13
N HIS A 69 2.52 -7.59 16.80
CA HIS A 69 2.16 -8.60 17.79
C HIS A 69 2.81 -9.96 17.46
N PRO A 70 3.44 -10.65 18.44
CA PRO A 70 4.12 -11.94 18.20
C PRO A 70 3.22 -13.02 17.58
N LEU A 71 1.95 -13.10 17.97
CA LEU A 71 0.99 -14.07 17.42
C LEU A 71 0.76 -13.94 15.90
N MET A 72 1.08 -12.78 15.31
CA MET A 72 0.98 -12.62 13.85
C MET A 72 1.94 -13.55 13.10
N LYS A 73 3.04 -13.98 13.72
CA LYS A 73 3.97 -14.96 13.13
C LYS A 73 3.36 -16.34 12.91
N LEU A 74 2.19 -16.64 13.51
CA LEU A 74 1.43 -17.87 13.26
C LEU A 74 0.71 -17.84 11.91
N PHE A 75 0.44 -16.65 11.36
CA PHE A 75 -0.35 -16.46 10.15
C PHE A 75 0.42 -15.80 9.00
N TYR A 76 1.53 -15.13 9.32
CA TYR A 76 2.34 -14.36 8.39
C TYR A 76 3.81 -14.81 8.40
N PRO A 77 4.52 -14.70 7.27
CA PRO A 77 5.86 -15.27 7.12
C PRO A 77 6.90 -14.59 8.01
N THR A 78 7.95 -15.32 8.37
CA THR A 78 9.08 -14.78 9.15
C THR A 78 10.15 -14.12 8.27
N GLN A 79 10.15 -14.39 6.96
CA GLN A 79 11.00 -13.75 5.97
C GLN A 79 10.29 -12.51 5.40
N GLY A 80 11.08 -11.47 5.12
CA GLY A 80 10.61 -10.19 4.58
C GLY A 80 10.65 -10.16 3.05
N ASN A 81 10.24 -11.24 2.38
CA ASN A 81 10.34 -11.40 0.92
C ASN A 81 8.96 -11.37 0.23
N PHE A 82 8.04 -10.57 0.77
CA PHE A 82 6.66 -10.45 0.29
C PHE A 82 6.18 -9.00 0.29
N ILE A 83 5.07 -8.75 -0.40
CA ILE A 83 4.34 -7.48 -0.33
C ILE A 83 3.00 -7.68 0.40
N ALA A 84 2.57 -6.68 1.18
CA ALA A 84 1.33 -6.71 1.92
C ALA A 84 0.28 -5.77 1.32
N VAL A 85 -0.97 -6.24 1.26
CA VAL A 85 -2.16 -5.43 0.99
C VAL A 85 -2.87 -5.18 2.33
N VAL A 86 -2.85 -3.93 2.80
CA VAL A 86 -3.43 -3.52 4.07
C VAL A 86 -4.75 -2.79 3.82
N GLY A 87 -5.79 -3.18 4.57
CA GLY A 87 -7.10 -2.57 4.54
C GLY A 87 -7.74 -2.39 5.92
N LYS A 88 -8.82 -1.59 5.99
CA LYS A 88 -9.70 -1.50 7.17
C LYS A 88 -10.68 -2.69 7.23
N LEU A 89 -11.26 -2.94 8.40
CA LEU A 89 -12.10 -4.13 8.66
C LEU A 89 -13.31 -4.27 7.72
N ASN A 90 -13.91 -3.16 7.27
CA ASN A 90 -15.14 -3.17 6.47
C ASN A 90 -14.93 -3.17 4.94
N GLN A 91 -13.70 -3.39 4.45
CA GLN A 91 -13.41 -3.52 3.01
C GLN A 91 -12.74 -4.86 2.61
N PRO A 92 -13.15 -6.03 3.16
CA PRO A 92 -12.46 -7.29 2.90
C PRO A 92 -12.57 -7.74 1.44
N MET A 93 -13.65 -7.39 0.75
CA MET A 93 -13.82 -7.72 -0.68
C MET A 93 -12.85 -6.96 -1.58
N VAL A 94 -12.61 -5.68 -1.28
CA VAL A 94 -11.62 -4.85 -2.01
C VAL A 94 -10.23 -5.44 -1.82
N VAL A 95 -9.83 -5.72 -0.57
CA VAL A 95 -8.52 -6.31 -0.25
C VAL A 95 -8.31 -7.66 -0.93
N ARG A 96 -9.32 -8.55 -0.90
CA ARG A 96 -9.25 -9.85 -1.58
C ARG A 96 -9.07 -9.72 -3.08
N ARG A 97 -9.83 -8.83 -3.73
CA ARG A 97 -9.74 -8.59 -5.18
C ARG A 97 -8.39 -8.01 -5.59
N VAL A 98 -7.87 -7.06 -4.81
CA VAL A 98 -6.52 -6.50 -5.01
C VAL A 98 -5.47 -7.59 -4.86
N LYS A 99 -5.48 -8.33 -3.74
CA LYS A 99 -4.54 -9.43 -3.50
C LYS A 99 -4.56 -10.45 -4.64
N ALA A 100 -5.74 -10.93 -5.04
CA ALA A 100 -5.87 -11.94 -6.08
C ALA A 100 -5.31 -11.46 -7.42
N ALA A 101 -5.60 -10.21 -7.81
CA ALA A 101 -5.07 -9.63 -9.04
C ALA A 101 -3.54 -9.46 -9.00
N MET A 102 -2.98 -9.05 -7.85
CA MET A 102 -1.54 -8.94 -7.68
C MET A 102 -0.84 -10.31 -7.76
N GLN A 103 -1.40 -11.33 -7.11
CA GLN A 103 -0.85 -12.70 -7.12
C GLN A 103 -0.89 -13.33 -8.52
N ALA A 104 -1.91 -13.01 -9.32
CA ALA A 104 -2.02 -13.53 -10.68
C ALA A 104 -0.99 -12.90 -11.65
N ALA A 105 -0.43 -11.73 -11.32
CA ALA A 105 0.39 -10.94 -12.23
C ALA A 105 1.90 -11.07 -12.00
N SER A 106 2.33 -11.62 -10.86
CA SER A 106 3.75 -11.82 -10.57
C SER A 106 3.97 -13.00 -9.64
N LEU A 107 5.20 -13.54 -9.62
CA LEU A 107 5.60 -14.58 -8.67
C LEU A 107 5.87 -14.06 -7.26
N LEU A 108 5.78 -12.75 -7.02
CA LEU A 108 6.03 -12.16 -5.71
C LEU A 108 4.93 -12.61 -4.73
N PRO A 109 5.29 -13.17 -3.56
CA PRO A 109 4.30 -13.48 -2.54
C PRO A 109 3.53 -12.23 -2.10
N VAL A 110 2.20 -12.33 -2.09
CA VAL A 110 1.31 -11.26 -1.64
C VAL A 110 0.52 -11.74 -0.43
N TYR A 111 0.67 -11.02 0.68
CA TYR A 111 -0.12 -11.22 1.89
C TYR A 111 -1.12 -10.08 2.06
N SER A 112 -2.12 -10.27 2.92
CA SER A 112 -3.07 -9.21 3.19
C SER A 112 -3.55 -9.22 4.62
N ILE A 113 -3.99 -8.06 5.09
CA ILE A 113 -4.61 -7.90 6.39
C ILE A 113 -5.75 -6.87 6.31
N ASN A 114 -6.86 -7.19 6.96
CA ASN A 114 -7.89 -6.23 7.31
C ASN A 114 -7.82 -6.05 8.83
N ALA A 115 -7.50 -4.85 9.29
CA ALA A 115 -7.26 -4.58 10.71
C ALA A 115 -7.84 -3.22 11.14
N PRO A 116 -8.10 -3.02 12.43
CA PRO A 116 -8.52 -1.72 12.94
C PRO A 116 -7.37 -0.72 12.87
N ARG A 117 -7.69 0.57 12.70
CA ARG A 117 -6.72 1.68 12.61
C ARG A 117 -5.83 1.82 13.85
N SER A 118 -6.24 1.26 14.98
CA SER A 118 -5.49 1.27 16.25
C SER A 118 -4.26 0.36 16.23
N VAL A 119 -4.16 -0.61 15.31
CA VAL A 119 -2.99 -1.46 15.18
C VAL A 119 -1.85 -0.66 14.53
N PRO A 120 -0.66 -0.55 15.16
CA PRO A 120 0.45 0.22 14.61
C PRO A 120 0.86 -0.24 13.20
N GLY A 121 1.03 0.71 12.28
CA GLY A 121 1.34 0.45 10.87
C GLY A 121 0.14 0.23 9.95
N ILE A 122 -1.10 0.12 10.47
CA ILE A 122 -2.29 -0.06 9.62
C ILE A 122 -2.75 1.24 8.98
N ASP A 123 -2.57 2.38 9.65
CA ASP A 123 -3.00 3.71 9.17
C ASP A 123 -1.83 4.67 8.88
N PHE A 124 -0.62 4.13 8.62
CA PHE A 124 0.63 4.89 8.51
C PHE A 124 0.99 5.19 7.04
N SER A 125 0.03 5.70 6.27
CA SER A 125 0.26 6.28 4.93
C SER A 125 -1.02 7.02 4.47
N ASP A 126 -1.02 7.56 3.26
CA ASP A 126 -2.05 8.44 2.70
C ASP A 126 -3.47 7.82 2.62
N HIS A 127 -3.60 6.49 2.52
CA HIS A 127 -4.89 5.79 2.53
C HIS A 127 -5.75 6.13 3.76
N ARG A 128 -5.11 6.50 4.89
CA ARG A 128 -5.80 6.89 6.12
C ARG A 128 -6.75 8.07 5.92
N ASN A 129 -6.40 8.99 5.01
CA ASN A 129 -7.16 10.21 4.77
C ASN A 129 -8.37 9.92 3.89
N TYR A 130 -8.22 9.02 2.91
CA TYR A 130 -9.33 8.48 2.13
C TYR A 130 -10.34 7.73 3.01
N TRP A 131 -9.86 6.91 3.94
CA TRP A 131 -10.74 6.31 4.95
C TRP A 131 -11.48 7.34 5.78
N GLY A 132 -10.81 8.43 6.18
CA GLY A 132 -11.40 9.50 6.99
C GLY A 132 -12.56 10.23 6.33
N VAL A 133 -12.59 10.31 4.99
CA VAL A 133 -13.68 10.94 4.23
C VAL A 133 -14.67 9.94 3.63
N GLY A 134 -14.54 8.66 3.98
CA GLY A 134 -15.50 7.61 3.63
C GLY A 134 -15.24 6.89 2.31
N TYR A 135 -14.04 6.99 1.73
CA TYR A 135 -13.63 6.18 0.58
C TYR A 135 -13.01 4.86 1.01
N ASP A 136 -13.07 3.88 0.11
CA ASP A 136 -12.26 2.67 0.21
C ASP A 136 -10.84 2.96 -0.29
N ALA A 137 -9.86 2.45 0.45
CA ALA A 137 -8.46 2.62 0.13
C ALA A 137 -7.62 1.47 0.68
N VAL A 138 -6.63 1.01 -0.08
CA VAL A 138 -5.69 -0.03 0.35
C VAL A 138 -4.28 0.54 0.37
N MET A 139 -3.45 0.08 1.29
CA MET A 139 -2.02 0.34 1.26
C MET A 139 -1.29 -0.90 0.76
N ILE A 140 -0.39 -0.72 -0.19
CA ILE A 140 0.54 -1.72 -0.70
C ILE A 140 1.89 -1.39 -0.08
N THR A 141 2.47 -2.33 0.67
CA THR A 141 3.68 -2.05 1.44
C THR A 141 4.57 -3.28 1.61
N ASP A 142 5.88 -3.04 1.64
CA ASP A 142 6.92 -3.96 2.09
C ASP A 142 7.03 -4.01 3.62
N THR A 143 6.07 -3.39 4.34
CA THR A 143 5.98 -3.26 5.80
C THR A 143 6.98 -2.30 6.45
N ALA A 144 7.74 -1.54 5.66
CA ALA A 144 8.53 -0.39 6.08
C ALA A 144 9.36 -0.68 7.35
N PHE A 145 9.13 0.06 8.44
CA PHE A 145 9.85 -0.04 9.72
C PHE A 145 9.79 -1.41 10.40
N TYR A 146 8.87 -2.30 9.99
CA TYR A 146 8.88 -3.69 10.46
C TYR A 146 9.93 -4.57 9.78
N ARG A 147 10.58 -4.08 8.72
CA ARG A 147 11.52 -4.82 7.89
C ARG A 147 12.79 -4.04 7.59
N ASN A 148 12.68 -2.78 7.16
CA ASN A 148 13.79 -1.93 6.77
C ASN A 148 14.43 -1.27 8.01
N PRO A 149 15.66 -1.65 8.42
CA PRO A 149 16.34 -1.02 9.54
C PRO A 149 16.84 0.40 9.23
N ASN A 150 16.85 0.80 7.96
CA ASN A 150 17.33 2.10 7.50
C ASN A 150 16.20 3.15 7.40
N TYR A 151 14.94 2.77 7.57
CA TYR A 151 13.78 3.66 7.48
C TYR A 151 13.95 4.91 8.38
N HIS A 152 13.67 6.10 7.84
CA HIS A 152 13.93 7.41 8.47
C HIS A 152 15.40 7.72 8.82
N THR A 153 16.36 7.09 8.15
CA THR A 153 17.79 7.40 8.33
C THR A 153 18.42 7.81 7.00
N PRO A 154 19.58 8.50 7.02
CA PRO A 154 20.34 8.76 5.80
C PRO A 154 20.81 7.52 5.03
N ARG A 155 20.64 6.32 5.60
CA ARG A 155 20.97 5.03 4.95
C ARG A 155 19.80 4.44 4.18
N ASP A 156 18.64 5.10 4.17
CA ASP A 156 17.52 4.73 3.30
C ASP A 156 17.83 5.19 1.87
N THR A 157 18.64 4.40 1.17
CA THR A 157 19.20 4.75 -0.13
C THR A 157 18.73 3.79 -1.23
N ALA A 158 18.79 4.27 -2.47
CA ALA A 158 18.39 3.54 -3.66
C ALA A 158 19.11 2.19 -3.82
N GLU A 159 20.34 2.07 -3.33
CA GLU A 159 21.18 0.87 -3.39
C GLU A 159 20.68 -0.25 -2.47
N THR A 160 19.85 0.07 -1.48
CA THR A 160 19.30 -0.92 -0.54
C THR A 160 18.04 -1.61 -1.07
N LEU A 161 17.53 -1.19 -2.23
CA LEU A 161 16.29 -1.68 -2.80
C LEU A 161 16.52 -2.83 -3.78
N ASP A 162 15.61 -3.82 -3.73
CA ASP A 162 15.52 -4.89 -4.72
C ASP A 162 14.57 -4.47 -5.86
N TYR A 163 15.16 -3.91 -6.91
CA TYR A 163 14.41 -3.44 -8.08
C TYR A 163 13.70 -4.56 -8.85
N GLN A 164 14.19 -5.80 -8.78
CA GLN A 164 13.55 -6.91 -9.48
C GLN A 164 12.22 -7.26 -8.79
N ARG A 165 12.22 -7.39 -7.46
CA ARG A 165 10.99 -7.61 -6.69
C ARG A 165 10.08 -6.38 -6.72
N MET A 166 10.63 -5.17 -6.65
CA MET A 166 9.86 -3.93 -6.75
C MET A 166 9.18 -3.79 -8.13
N ALA A 167 9.83 -4.21 -9.21
CA ALA A 167 9.18 -4.33 -10.51
C ALA A 167 7.98 -5.27 -10.40
N GLY A 168 8.14 -6.47 -9.82
CA GLY A 168 7.06 -7.42 -9.53
C GLY A 168 5.89 -6.83 -8.73
N VAL A 169 6.17 -6.00 -7.72
CA VAL A 169 5.15 -5.24 -7.00
C VAL A 169 4.35 -4.36 -7.96
N MET A 170 5.05 -3.60 -8.80
CA MET A 170 4.39 -2.73 -9.78
C MET A 170 3.62 -3.49 -10.84
N GLN A 171 4.06 -4.70 -11.14
CA GLN A 171 3.31 -5.59 -12.00
C GLN A 171 1.95 -5.93 -11.39
N GLY A 172 1.97 -6.34 -10.12
CA GLY A 172 0.77 -6.64 -9.37
C GLY A 172 -0.15 -5.43 -9.22
N VAL A 173 0.39 -4.27 -8.86
CA VAL A 173 -0.40 -3.04 -8.67
C VAL A 173 -1.13 -2.67 -9.96
N CYS A 174 -0.44 -2.67 -11.09
CA CYS A 174 -1.07 -2.36 -12.37
C CYS A 174 -2.19 -3.35 -12.72
N ALA A 175 -1.96 -4.66 -12.52
CA ALA A 175 -2.99 -5.67 -12.73
C ALA A 175 -4.20 -5.47 -11.82
N ALA A 176 -3.99 -5.12 -10.55
CA ALA A 176 -5.05 -4.84 -9.59
C ALA A 176 -5.87 -3.59 -9.95
N VAL A 177 -5.20 -2.51 -10.37
CA VAL A 177 -5.87 -1.29 -10.85
C VAL A 177 -6.73 -1.60 -12.07
N LEU A 178 -6.17 -2.28 -13.08
CA LEU A 178 -6.90 -2.67 -14.29
C LEU A 178 -8.07 -3.61 -13.98
N ALA A 179 -7.89 -4.57 -13.08
CA ALA A 179 -8.97 -5.48 -12.68
C ALA A 179 -10.12 -4.75 -11.98
N LEU A 180 -9.89 -3.60 -11.35
CA LEU A 180 -10.91 -2.78 -10.68
C LEU A 180 -11.50 -1.67 -11.56
N ALA A 181 -10.82 -1.34 -12.67
CA ALA A 181 -11.19 -0.31 -13.64
C ALA A 181 -11.94 -0.85 -14.88
N GLN A 182 -12.36 -2.12 -14.86
CA GLN A 182 -13.22 -2.77 -15.86
C GLN A 182 -14.71 -2.55 -15.59
#